data_AF-A0A1M5NVZ5-F1
#
_entry.id   AF-A0A1M5NVZ5-F1
#
_cell.length_a   1.000
_cell.length_b   1.000
_cell.length_c   1.000
_cell.angle_alpha   90.00
_cell.angle_beta   90.00
_cell.angle_gamma   90.00
#
_symmetry.space_group_name_H-M   'P 1'
#
loop_
_entity.id
_entity.type
_entity.pdbx_description
1 polymer ?
#
loop_
_entity_poly.entity_id
_entity_poly.type
_entity_poly.pdbx_seq_one_letter_code
_entity_poly.pdbx_strand_id
1 'polypeptide(L)'
;MAFPRQVVIWCPNDYLGMGQHPKVIGAMVETATRMGAGAGGTRNISGTNHPLVELERELADLHGKEAALVFTSGYVSNETGIATIAKLLPNCVIRSDAWNHNSMIEGVRRAGVDKKIWRHNDVDHLEEVLAAEAPERPKLIVFEALYSMDGDVAPVSQICDLAERYGAMTYIDEVHSAGMYGPAGAGIAAREGALHRIDVVEGTLAKAFGCLGGYIAASADIIDAVRSYAPGFIFTTALPPAVCAGATAAIRHLKTSQWERDRHQERAARVKAVLKAAGLPVMPSETHIVPVMVGDPETCKEASDLLLAEHGIYVRPINYPTVPRGTERLRITPTPYHDDGLIDVLAEALADVWGPSGCDFDIPRSQQNELIAIQLRGVKRSFREVLVRRNVRLGLGCEALPLRHRFRAAQKSLRNGSILKRWKNDGGAPRWSTWPTQIANIETLLKVESRLTFVRVSSRRGRRRSR
;
A
#
# COMPACT_ATOMS: atom_id res chain seq x y z
N MET A 1 -2.22 -28.49 33.58
CA MET A 1 -2.36 -27.97 32.21
C MET A 1 -1.88 -26.53 32.23
N ALA A 2 -0.88 -26.16 31.44
CA ALA A 2 -0.51 -24.75 31.31
C ALA A 2 -1.66 -24.03 30.58
N PHE A 3 -2.19 -22.96 31.17
CA PHE A 3 -3.17 -22.12 30.50
C PHE A 3 -2.55 -21.52 29.23
N PRO A 4 -3.31 -21.33 28.14
CA PRO A 4 -2.80 -20.68 26.95
C PRO A 4 -2.29 -19.27 27.29
N ARG A 5 -1.06 -18.96 26.84
CA ARG A 5 -0.45 -17.63 27.01
C ARG A 5 -1.14 -16.62 26.08
N GLN A 6 -1.50 -15.46 26.62
CA GLN A 6 -1.99 -14.33 25.81
C GLN A 6 -0.84 -13.69 25.03
N VAL A 7 -1.11 -13.29 23.79
CA VAL A 7 -0.15 -12.65 22.89
C VAL A 7 -0.76 -11.43 22.20
N VAL A 8 0.08 -10.46 21.84
CA VAL A 8 -0.33 -9.26 21.08
C VAL A 8 0.06 -9.44 19.62
N ILE A 9 -0.91 -9.33 18.72
CA ILE A 9 -0.73 -9.57 17.28
C ILE A 9 -0.41 -8.25 16.57
N TRP A 10 0.80 -8.15 16.02
CA TRP A 10 1.33 -6.97 15.33
C TRP A 10 1.47 -7.13 13.82
N CYS A 11 1.10 -8.28 13.28
CA CYS A 11 1.00 -8.53 11.84
C CYS A 11 -0.42 -8.88 11.35
N PRO A 12 -1.52 -8.31 11.89
CA PRO A 12 -2.85 -8.61 11.37
C PRO A 12 -3.05 -7.91 10.03
N ASN A 13 -3.83 -8.53 9.14
CA ASN A 13 -4.37 -7.82 7.98
C ASN A 13 -5.83 -7.37 8.19
N ASP A 14 -6.46 -7.67 9.34
CA ASP A 14 -7.67 -6.99 9.81
C ASP A 14 -7.30 -5.57 10.30
N TYR A 15 -6.91 -4.73 9.35
CA TYR A 15 -6.25 -3.44 9.60
C TYR A 15 -7.07 -2.49 10.46
N LEU A 16 -8.39 -2.56 10.35
CA LEU A 16 -9.33 -1.67 11.04
C LEU A 16 -10.07 -2.38 12.18
N GLY A 17 -9.75 -3.65 12.46
CA GLY A 17 -10.41 -4.49 13.46
C GLY A 17 -11.90 -4.72 13.17
N MET A 18 -12.29 -4.70 11.90
CA MET A 18 -13.69 -4.88 11.51
C MET A 18 -14.18 -6.30 11.76
N GLY A 19 -13.26 -7.29 11.82
CA GLY A 19 -13.61 -8.67 12.12
C GLY A 19 -14.16 -8.87 13.53
N GLN A 20 -13.98 -7.89 14.41
CA GLN A 20 -14.55 -7.89 15.77
C GLN A 20 -15.60 -6.79 15.98
N HIS A 21 -15.89 -5.99 14.96
CA HIS A 21 -16.76 -4.83 15.13
C HIS A 21 -18.21 -5.27 15.41
N PRO A 22 -18.90 -4.70 16.43
CA PRO A 22 -20.24 -5.17 16.85
C PRO A 22 -21.28 -5.20 15.73
N LYS A 23 -21.25 -4.22 14.81
CA LYS A 23 -22.15 -4.21 13.63
C LYS A 23 -21.90 -5.37 12.67
N VAL A 24 -20.65 -5.79 12.52
CA VAL A 24 -20.26 -6.91 11.64
C VAL A 24 -20.69 -8.22 12.27
N ILE A 25 -20.31 -8.44 13.53
CA ILE A 25 -20.70 -9.63 14.30
C ILE A 25 -22.23 -9.76 14.39
N GLY A 26 -22.94 -8.67 14.69
CA GLY A 26 -24.40 -8.64 14.77
C GLY A 26 -25.06 -9.07 13.45
N ALA A 27 -24.60 -8.53 12.31
CA ALA A 27 -25.12 -8.89 10.99
C ALA A 27 -24.85 -10.36 10.64
N MET A 28 -23.67 -10.89 11.01
CA MET A 28 -23.34 -12.30 10.82
C MET A 28 -24.24 -13.20 11.66
N VAL A 29 -24.40 -12.91 12.95
CA VAL A 29 -25.24 -13.70 13.88
C VAL A 29 -26.69 -13.72 13.41
N GLU A 30 -27.28 -12.56 13.12
CA GLU A 30 -28.67 -12.47 12.66
C GLU A 30 -28.89 -13.30 11.39
N THR A 31 -27.99 -13.15 10.41
CA THR A 31 -28.10 -13.84 9.12
C THR A 31 -27.90 -15.34 9.27
N ALA A 32 -26.93 -15.78 10.09
CA ALA A 32 -26.67 -17.20 10.34
C ALA A 32 -27.86 -17.87 11.04
N THR A 33 -28.50 -17.20 12.01
CA THR A 33 -29.70 -17.71 12.67
C THR A 33 -30.87 -17.91 11.69
N ARG A 34 -30.99 -17.05 10.68
CA ARG A 34 -32.08 -17.10 9.70
C ARG A 34 -31.82 -17.99 8.49
N MET A 35 -30.57 -18.05 8.02
CA MET A 35 -30.22 -18.65 6.72
C MET A 35 -29.23 -19.82 6.83
N GLY A 36 -28.79 -20.16 8.04
CA GLY A 36 -27.82 -21.23 8.27
C GLY A 36 -26.38 -20.81 7.96
N ALA A 37 -25.49 -21.81 7.91
CA ALA A 37 -24.06 -21.60 7.79
C ALA A 37 -23.60 -21.38 6.34
N GLY A 38 -23.71 -22.40 5.48
CA GLY A 38 -23.23 -22.36 4.09
C GLY A 38 -24.30 -21.91 3.09
N ALA A 39 -23.87 -21.42 1.93
CA ALA A 39 -24.78 -21.09 0.83
C ALA A 39 -25.48 -22.32 0.21
N GLY A 40 -24.93 -23.53 0.42
CA GLY A 40 -25.55 -24.78 -0.03
C GLY A 40 -25.45 -25.07 -1.53
N GLY A 41 -24.72 -24.27 -2.31
CA GLY A 41 -24.55 -24.51 -3.74
C GLY A 41 -23.69 -23.46 -4.45
N THR A 42 -23.50 -23.64 -5.75
CA THR A 42 -22.82 -22.65 -6.62
C THR A 42 -23.76 -21.47 -6.90
N ARG A 43 -23.24 -20.38 -7.45
CA ARG A 43 -24.07 -19.21 -7.81
C ARG A 43 -25.27 -19.57 -8.68
N ASN A 44 -25.11 -20.50 -9.62
CA ASN A 44 -26.17 -20.91 -10.54
C ASN A 44 -27.14 -21.95 -9.95
N ILE A 45 -26.70 -22.72 -8.95
CA ILE A 45 -27.48 -23.82 -8.36
C ILE A 45 -27.66 -23.50 -6.88
N SER A 46 -28.77 -22.85 -6.56
CA SER A 46 -29.25 -22.48 -5.20
C SER A 46 -28.32 -21.64 -4.30
N GLY A 47 -27.10 -21.30 -4.73
CA GLY A 47 -26.14 -20.57 -3.89
C GLY A 47 -26.26 -19.04 -3.92
N THR A 48 -26.95 -18.46 -4.90
CA THR A 48 -27.22 -17.01 -4.92
C THR A 48 -28.33 -16.68 -3.92
N ASN A 49 -27.97 -15.88 -2.91
CA ASN A 49 -28.84 -15.47 -1.82
C ASN A 49 -28.88 -13.93 -1.70
N HIS A 50 -29.89 -13.41 -0.99
CA HIS A 50 -30.10 -11.97 -0.89
C HIS A 50 -28.90 -11.21 -0.27
N PRO A 51 -28.29 -11.65 0.86
CA PRO A 51 -27.08 -11.00 1.39
C PRO A 51 -25.92 -10.90 0.39
N LEU A 52 -25.75 -11.90 -0.48
CA LEU A 52 -24.74 -11.87 -1.53
C LEU A 52 -25.04 -10.80 -2.58
N VAL A 53 -26.30 -10.70 -3.04
CA VAL A 53 -26.73 -9.66 -4.00
C VAL A 53 -26.59 -8.25 -3.41
N GLU A 54 -26.91 -8.08 -2.12
CA GLU A 54 -26.71 -6.80 -1.44
C GLU A 54 -25.22 -6.43 -1.34
N LEU A 55 -24.36 -7.40 -1.04
CA LEU A 55 -22.91 -7.18 -1.01
C LEU A 55 -22.38 -6.71 -2.38
N GLU A 56 -22.79 -7.36 -3.48
CA GLU A 56 -22.39 -6.95 -4.83
C GLU A 56 -22.84 -5.52 -5.15
N ARG A 57 -24.04 -5.12 -4.72
CA ARG A 57 -24.53 -3.73 -4.89
C ARG A 57 -23.73 -2.72 -4.06
N GLU A 58 -23.44 -3.03 -2.79
CA GLU A 58 -22.65 -2.12 -1.94
C GLU A 58 -21.21 -1.97 -2.44
N LEU A 59 -20.63 -3.02 -3.02
CA LEU A 59 -19.30 -2.96 -3.62
C LEU A 59 -19.28 -2.12 -4.90
N ALA A 60 -20.30 -2.26 -5.76
CA ALA A 60 -20.45 -1.42 -6.93
C ALA A 60 -20.58 0.06 -6.53
N ASP A 61 -21.42 0.36 -5.53
CA ASP A 61 -21.61 1.72 -5.01
C ASP A 61 -20.33 2.28 -4.36
N LEU A 62 -19.61 1.48 -3.56
CA LEU A 62 -18.34 1.89 -2.95
C LEU A 62 -17.34 2.40 -3.99
N HIS A 63 -17.25 1.70 -5.13
CA HIS A 63 -16.28 2.01 -6.18
C HIS A 63 -16.82 2.91 -7.29
N GLY A 64 -18.08 3.36 -7.19
CA GLY A 64 -18.72 4.13 -8.24
C GLY A 64 -18.74 3.40 -9.60
N LYS A 65 -18.94 2.08 -9.58
CA LYS A 65 -19.01 1.21 -10.75
C LYS A 65 -20.44 0.72 -10.97
N GLU A 66 -20.74 0.27 -12.18
CA GLU A 66 -22.09 -0.17 -12.55
C GLU A 66 -22.46 -1.49 -11.87
N ALA A 67 -21.48 -2.38 -11.72
CA ALA A 67 -21.67 -3.68 -11.09
C ALA A 67 -20.41 -4.16 -10.35
N ALA A 68 -20.59 -5.13 -9.47
CA ALA A 68 -19.51 -5.88 -8.85
C ALA A 68 -19.84 -7.38 -8.79
N LEU A 69 -18.80 -8.20 -8.69
CA LEU A 69 -18.90 -9.66 -8.65
C LEU A 69 -18.06 -10.20 -7.51
N VAL A 70 -18.67 -11.02 -6.65
CA VAL A 70 -18.01 -11.58 -5.46
C VAL A 70 -17.46 -12.99 -5.72
N PHE A 71 -16.25 -13.25 -5.21
CA PHE A 71 -15.49 -14.48 -5.27
C PHE A 71 -15.10 -14.98 -3.88
N THR A 72 -14.64 -16.22 -3.79
CA THR A 72 -14.26 -16.87 -2.52
C THR A 72 -13.05 -16.23 -1.84
N SER A 73 -12.18 -15.54 -2.57
CA SER A 73 -11.04 -14.79 -2.02
C SER A 73 -10.51 -13.75 -3.02
N GLY A 74 -9.75 -12.77 -2.52
CA GLY A 74 -8.99 -11.81 -3.35
C GLY A 74 -7.99 -12.48 -4.30
N TYR A 75 -7.54 -13.68 -3.93
CA TYR A 75 -6.68 -14.48 -4.81
C TYR A 75 -7.45 -14.95 -6.04
N VAL A 76 -8.65 -15.50 -5.83
CA VAL A 76 -9.47 -16.07 -6.91
C VAL A 76 -10.00 -14.98 -7.82
N SER A 77 -10.46 -13.83 -7.29
CA SER A 77 -10.92 -12.69 -8.10
C SER A 77 -9.84 -12.20 -9.06
N ASN A 78 -8.61 -12.03 -8.58
CA ASN A 78 -7.46 -11.71 -9.43
C ASN A 78 -7.19 -12.79 -10.48
N GLU A 79 -6.99 -14.03 -10.01
CA GLU A 79 -6.55 -15.13 -10.86
C GLU A 79 -7.55 -15.41 -11.99
N THR A 80 -8.83 -15.58 -11.67
CA THR A 80 -9.83 -15.88 -12.70
C THR A 80 -10.31 -14.63 -13.44
N GLY A 81 -10.37 -13.47 -12.77
CA GLY A 81 -10.84 -12.23 -13.37
C GLY A 81 -9.89 -11.75 -14.47
N ILE A 82 -8.60 -11.61 -14.17
CA ILE A 82 -7.58 -11.21 -15.16
C ILE A 82 -7.53 -12.21 -16.31
N ALA A 83 -7.51 -13.52 -16.01
CA ALA A 83 -7.45 -14.54 -17.05
C ALA A 83 -8.65 -14.51 -17.99
N THR A 84 -9.87 -14.35 -17.45
CA THR A 84 -11.10 -14.32 -18.24
C THR A 84 -11.19 -13.04 -19.08
N ILE A 85 -10.94 -11.87 -18.49
CA ILE A 85 -10.98 -10.59 -19.22
C ILE A 85 -10.00 -10.62 -20.40
N ALA A 86 -8.76 -11.02 -20.15
CA ALA A 86 -7.74 -11.05 -21.20
C ALA A 86 -8.06 -12.05 -22.33
N LYS A 87 -8.64 -13.22 -22.02
CA LYS A 87 -9.01 -14.24 -23.02
C LYS A 87 -10.18 -13.83 -23.90
N LEU A 88 -11.14 -13.09 -23.34
CA LEU A 88 -12.31 -12.63 -24.10
C LEU A 88 -11.99 -11.50 -25.08
N LEU A 89 -10.84 -10.84 -24.90
CA LEU A 89 -10.33 -9.80 -25.79
C LEU A 89 -9.43 -10.43 -26.87
N PRO A 90 -9.84 -10.44 -28.16
CA PRO A 90 -9.05 -11.07 -29.21
C PRO A 90 -7.67 -10.42 -29.35
N ASN A 91 -6.61 -11.24 -29.39
CA ASN A 91 -5.22 -10.79 -29.51
C ASN A 91 -4.78 -9.80 -28.41
N CYS A 92 -5.39 -9.87 -27.22
CA CYS A 92 -5.04 -9.02 -26.09
C CYS A 92 -3.58 -9.22 -25.65
N VAL A 93 -2.97 -8.14 -25.17
CA VAL A 93 -1.65 -8.16 -24.57
C VAL A 93 -1.68 -7.58 -23.16
N ILE A 94 -1.01 -8.23 -22.21
CA ILE A 94 -0.96 -7.80 -20.81
C ILE A 94 0.33 -7.02 -20.52
N ARG A 95 0.21 -5.95 -19.72
CA ARG A 95 1.30 -5.19 -19.11
C ARG A 95 1.23 -5.35 -17.59
N SER A 96 2.08 -6.21 -17.06
CA SER A 96 2.11 -6.52 -15.62
C SER A 96 3.24 -5.77 -14.95
N ASP A 97 2.95 -5.07 -13.85
CA ASP A 97 4.00 -4.55 -12.97
C ASP A 97 4.87 -5.71 -12.47
N ALA A 98 6.16 -5.46 -12.31
CA ALA A 98 7.15 -6.47 -11.90
C ALA A 98 6.90 -7.04 -10.49
N TRP A 99 6.22 -6.30 -9.62
CA TRP A 99 5.98 -6.68 -8.23
C TRP A 99 4.53 -7.04 -7.92
N ASN A 100 3.72 -7.24 -8.97
CA ASN A 100 2.36 -7.72 -8.80
C ASN A 100 2.28 -8.98 -7.95
N HIS A 101 1.26 -9.02 -7.10
CA HIS A 101 0.97 -10.14 -6.23
C HIS A 101 0.82 -11.46 -7.01
N ASN A 102 1.12 -12.58 -6.34
CA ASN A 102 1.12 -13.90 -6.96
C ASN A 102 -0.22 -14.26 -7.61
N SER A 103 -1.35 -13.83 -7.04
CA SER A 103 -2.69 -14.04 -7.65
C SER A 103 -2.81 -13.39 -9.02
N MET A 104 -2.27 -12.18 -9.18
CA MET A 104 -2.25 -11.47 -10.45
C MET A 104 -1.30 -12.18 -11.43
N ILE A 105 -0.10 -12.57 -10.98
CA ILE A 105 0.85 -13.33 -11.80
C ILE A 105 0.20 -14.62 -12.33
N GLU A 106 -0.52 -15.35 -11.49
CA GLU A 106 -1.24 -16.56 -11.89
C GLU A 106 -2.38 -16.26 -12.86
N GLY A 107 -3.13 -15.18 -12.67
CA GLY A 107 -4.14 -14.73 -13.64
C GLY A 107 -3.54 -14.39 -15.00
N VAL A 108 -2.42 -13.65 -15.02
CA VAL A 108 -1.68 -13.31 -16.24
C VAL A 108 -1.12 -14.57 -16.92
N ARG A 109 -0.62 -15.54 -16.15
CA ARG A 109 -0.14 -16.84 -16.70
C ARG A 109 -1.29 -17.64 -17.29
N ARG A 110 -2.40 -17.78 -16.58
CA ARG A 110 -3.59 -18.54 -17.00
C ARG A 110 -4.34 -17.91 -18.16
N ALA A 111 -4.19 -16.59 -18.36
CA ALA A 111 -4.69 -15.92 -19.56
C ALA A 111 -4.14 -16.56 -20.84
N GLY A 112 -2.88 -17.01 -20.83
CA GLY A 112 -2.25 -17.64 -21.99
C GLY A 112 -2.07 -16.70 -23.18
N VAL A 113 -2.12 -15.39 -22.95
CA VAL A 113 -1.92 -14.33 -23.96
C VAL A 113 -0.52 -13.72 -23.85
N ASP A 114 -0.14 -12.92 -24.85
CA ASP A 114 1.13 -12.21 -24.83
C ASP A 114 1.21 -11.27 -23.63
N LYS A 115 2.39 -11.21 -22.99
CA LYS A 115 2.62 -10.34 -21.84
C LYS A 115 4.00 -9.69 -21.87
N LYS A 116 4.08 -8.51 -21.29
CA LYS A 116 5.34 -7.83 -20.96
C LYS A 116 5.30 -7.36 -19.51
N ILE A 117 6.41 -7.59 -18.82
CA ILE A 117 6.61 -7.10 -17.46
C ILE A 117 7.25 -5.72 -17.57
N TRP A 118 6.67 -4.71 -16.93
CA TRP A 118 7.27 -3.39 -16.80
C TRP A 118 7.87 -3.21 -15.41
N ARG A 119 8.80 -2.27 -15.27
CA ARG A 119 9.61 -2.12 -14.06
C ARG A 119 8.72 -1.53 -12.97
N HIS A 120 8.88 -2.00 -11.73
CA HIS A 120 7.99 -1.63 -10.64
C HIS A 120 7.80 -0.10 -10.52
N ASN A 121 6.55 0.36 -10.67
CA ASN A 121 6.16 1.77 -10.62
C ASN A 121 6.92 2.71 -11.57
N ASP A 122 7.56 2.18 -12.61
CA ASP A 122 8.29 2.92 -13.65
C ASP A 122 7.36 3.24 -14.84
N VAL A 123 6.73 4.42 -14.78
CA VAL A 123 5.81 4.92 -15.81
C VAL A 123 6.50 5.12 -17.16
N ASP A 124 7.79 5.50 -17.16
CA ASP A 124 8.55 5.69 -18.40
C ASP A 124 8.73 4.33 -19.11
N HIS A 125 9.04 3.27 -18.36
CA HIS A 125 9.09 1.92 -18.92
C HIS A 125 7.71 1.42 -19.38
N LEU A 126 6.65 1.75 -18.62
CA LEU A 126 5.29 1.39 -19.01
C LEU A 126 4.93 2.04 -20.36
N GLU A 127 5.30 3.30 -20.57
CA GLU A 127 5.12 3.98 -21.86
C GLU A 127 5.90 3.30 -22.99
N GLU A 128 7.18 2.95 -22.76
CA GLU A 128 8.00 2.21 -23.73
C GLU A 128 7.33 0.90 -24.17
N VAL A 129 6.82 0.10 -23.24
CA VAL A 129 6.18 -1.20 -23.55
C VAL A 129 4.78 -1.05 -24.14
N LEU A 130 4.08 0.07 -23.93
CA LEU A 130 2.80 0.37 -24.56
C LEU A 130 2.99 0.89 -26.00
N ALA A 131 3.96 1.78 -26.21
CA ALA A 131 4.28 2.35 -27.51
C ALA A 131 4.80 1.32 -28.53
N ALA A 132 5.34 0.19 -28.04
CA ALA A 132 5.79 -0.91 -28.88
C ALA A 132 4.66 -1.77 -29.46
N GLU A 133 3.39 -1.57 -29.05
CA GLU A 133 2.25 -2.33 -29.53
C GLU A 133 1.47 -1.59 -30.61
N ALA A 134 0.80 -2.34 -31.48
CA ALA A 134 -0.09 -1.75 -32.47
C ALA A 134 -1.24 -0.97 -31.78
N PRO A 135 -1.61 0.22 -32.28
CA PRO A 135 -2.65 1.05 -31.66
C PRO A 135 -3.96 0.31 -31.42
N GLU A 136 -4.41 -0.49 -32.38
CA GLU A 136 -5.67 -1.24 -32.38
C GLU A 136 -5.64 -2.53 -31.56
N ARG A 137 -4.45 -3.02 -31.17
CA ARG A 137 -4.33 -4.23 -30.36
C ARG A 137 -4.90 -3.96 -28.96
N PRO A 138 -5.82 -4.79 -28.42
CA PRO A 138 -6.31 -4.63 -27.07
C PRO A 138 -5.18 -4.81 -26.04
N LYS A 139 -5.13 -3.93 -25.04
CA LYS A 139 -4.07 -3.90 -24.01
C LYS A 139 -4.72 -3.92 -22.64
N LEU A 140 -4.16 -4.68 -21.72
CA LEU A 140 -4.58 -4.71 -20.31
C LEU A 140 -3.38 -4.41 -19.41
N ILE A 141 -3.42 -3.27 -18.71
CA ILE A 141 -2.44 -2.89 -17.70
C ILE A 141 -2.93 -3.42 -16.35
N VAL A 142 -2.11 -4.25 -15.69
CA VAL A 142 -2.44 -4.83 -14.38
C VAL A 142 -1.40 -4.42 -13.35
N PHE A 143 -1.85 -3.83 -12.24
CA PHE A 143 -0.99 -3.28 -11.17
C PHE A 143 -1.69 -3.22 -9.82
N GLU A 144 -0.92 -3.16 -8.72
CA GLU A 144 -1.46 -2.91 -7.38
C GLU A 144 -1.50 -1.40 -7.10
N ALA A 145 -2.52 -0.95 -6.38
CA ALA A 145 -2.59 0.44 -5.91
C ALA A 145 -1.61 0.69 -4.77
N LEU A 146 -1.54 -0.25 -3.81
CA LEU A 146 -0.66 -0.23 -2.65
C LEU A 146 -0.03 -1.61 -2.47
N TYR A 147 1.28 -1.68 -2.64
CA TYR A 147 2.03 -2.93 -2.65
C TYR A 147 2.23 -3.48 -1.25
N SER A 148 1.85 -4.75 -1.07
CA SER A 148 1.63 -5.37 0.23
C SER A 148 2.84 -5.43 1.18
N MET A 149 4.08 -5.50 0.65
CA MET A 149 5.27 -5.74 1.47
C MET A 149 5.99 -4.48 1.90
N ASP A 150 6.21 -3.56 0.97
CA ASP A 150 7.07 -2.38 1.16
C ASP A 150 6.24 -1.14 1.47
N GLY A 151 4.94 -1.18 1.16
CA GLY A 151 4.04 -0.05 1.33
C GLY A 151 4.20 1.01 0.24
N ASP A 152 4.76 0.64 -0.91
CA ASP A 152 4.82 1.50 -2.10
C ASP A 152 3.41 1.76 -2.66
N VAL A 153 3.21 2.96 -3.20
CA VAL A 153 1.96 3.37 -3.83
C VAL A 153 2.19 3.68 -5.30
N ALA A 154 1.34 3.09 -6.15
CA ALA A 154 1.42 3.27 -7.59
C ALA A 154 1.11 4.71 -8.01
N PRO A 155 1.74 5.22 -9.08
CA PRO A 155 1.39 6.51 -9.67
C PRO A 155 0.11 6.40 -10.51
N VAL A 156 -1.03 6.13 -9.86
CA VAL A 156 -2.30 5.74 -10.50
C VAL A 156 -2.72 6.71 -11.61
N SER A 157 -2.68 8.01 -11.32
CA SER A 157 -3.07 9.04 -12.30
C SER A 157 -2.22 9.00 -13.58
N GLN A 158 -0.91 8.76 -13.46
CA GLN A 158 -0.01 8.70 -14.61
C GLN A 158 -0.20 7.41 -15.41
N ILE A 159 -0.52 6.29 -14.73
CA ILE A 159 -0.87 5.04 -15.39
C ILE A 159 -2.17 5.20 -16.19
N CYS A 160 -3.18 5.87 -15.63
CA CYS A 160 -4.41 6.21 -16.35
C CYS A 160 -4.16 7.11 -17.56
N ASP A 161 -3.26 8.10 -17.44
CA ASP A 161 -2.89 8.98 -18.58
C ASP A 161 -2.31 8.17 -19.75
N LEU A 162 -1.48 7.16 -19.46
CA LEU A 162 -0.95 6.25 -20.47
C LEU A 162 -2.03 5.30 -21.00
N ALA A 163 -2.90 4.78 -20.14
CA ALA A 163 -3.98 3.89 -20.54
C ALA A 163 -4.89 4.56 -21.57
N GLU A 164 -5.31 5.80 -21.33
CA GLU A 164 -6.11 6.59 -22.26
C GLU A 164 -5.34 6.90 -23.56
N ARG A 165 -4.05 7.27 -23.46
CA ARG A 165 -3.21 7.60 -24.62
C ARG A 165 -3.01 6.42 -25.57
N TYR A 166 -2.84 5.21 -25.04
CA TYR A 166 -2.49 4.01 -25.80
C TYR A 166 -3.67 3.04 -26.01
N GLY A 167 -4.88 3.42 -25.58
CA GLY A 167 -6.08 2.60 -25.71
C GLY A 167 -5.97 1.28 -24.94
N ALA A 168 -5.56 1.35 -23.67
CA ALA A 168 -5.43 0.21 -22.78
C ALA A 168 -6.49 0.24 -21.68
N MET A 169 -7.00 -0.92 -21.29
CA MET A 169 -7.76 -1.07 -20.04
C MET A 169 -6.83 -1.16 -18.84
N THR A 170 -7.34 -0.74 -17.70
CA THR A 170 -6.69 -0.78 -16.39
C THR A 170 -7.38 -1.76 -15.46
N TYR A 171 -6.58 -2.62 -14.84
CA TYR A 171 -6.98 -3.47 -13.74
C TYR A 171 -6.13 -3.11 -12.53
N ILE A 172 -6.76 -2.55 -11.51
CA ILE A 172 -6.08 -2.16 -10.28
C ILE A 172 -6.48 -3.09 -9.13
N ASP A 173 -5.50 -3.62 -8.43
CA ASP A 173 -5.70 -4.34 -7.16
C ASP A 173 -5.63 -3.34 -5.99
N GLU A 174 -6.75 -3.14 -5.30
CA GLU A 174 -6.92 -2.25 -4.13
C GLU A 174 -7.02 -3.08 -2.82
N VAL A 175 -6.51 -4.31 -2.79
CA VAL A 175 -6.60 -5.24 -1.65
C VAL A 175 -6.04 -4.66 -0.35
N HIS A 176 -4.95 -3.90 -0.45
CA HIS A 176 -4.28 -3.27 0.68
C HIS A 176 -4.67 -1.81 0.89
N SER A 177 -5.78 -1.37 0.31
CA SER A 177 -6.19 0.04 0.37
C SER A 177 -7.69 0.27 0.48
N ALA A 178 -8.53 -0.61 -0.07
CA ALA A 178 -9.97 -0.62 0.16
C ALA A 178 -10.28 -0.70 1.67
N GLY A 179 -11.29 0.05 2.09
CA GLY A 179 -11.64 0.36 3.49
C GLY A 179 -10.78 1.47 4.13
N MET A 180 -9.54 1.69 3.66
CA MET A 180 -8.53 2.45 4.40
C MET A 180 -8.14 3.79 3.80
N TYR A 181 -8.34 3.99 2.50
CA TYR A 181 -7.95 5.22 1.80
C TYR A 181 -9.12 5.80 1.00
N GLY A 182 -9.08 7.13 0.81
CA GLY A 182 -10.12 7.88 0.11
C GLY A 182 -11.32 8.25 1.00
N PRO A 183 -12.17 9.21 0.58
CA PRO A 183 -13.23 9.78 1.43
C PRO A 183 -14.21 8.75 2.02
N ALA A 184 -14.54 7.71 1.26
CA ALA A 184 -15.44 6.62 1.67
C ALA A 184 -14.72 5.27 1.90
N GLY A 185 -13.39 5.27 1.94
CA GLY A 185 -12.61 4.02 1.99
C GLY A 185 -12.58 3.24 0.67
N ALA A 186 -12.79 3.88 -0.48
CA ALA A 186 -12.79 3.18 -1.77
C ALA A 186 -11.38 2.85 -2.32
N GLY A 187 -10.32 3.32 -1.68
CA GLY A 187 -8.93 2.99 -2.03
C GLY A 187 -8.06 4.18 -2.44
N ILE A 188 -6.87 3.88 -2.95
CA ILE A 188 -5.88 4.86 -3.40
C ILE A 188 -6.36 5.59 -4.65
N ALA A 189 -6.97 4.90 -5.61
CA ALA A 189 -7.50 5.53 -6.80
C ALA A 189 -8.57 6.58 -6.44
N ALA A 190 -9.39 6.31 -5.41
CA ALA A 190 -10.36 7.27 -4.89
C ALA A 190 -9.69 8.45 -4.18
N ARG A 191 -8.66 8.19 -3.36
CA ARG A 191 -7.85 9.22 -2.69
C ARG A 191 -7.22 10.19 -3.70
N GLU A 192 -6.82 9.69 -4.87
CA GLU A 192 -6.19 10.48 -5.93
C GLU A 192 -7.18 11.09 -6.92
N GLY A 193 -8.48 10.83 -6.77
CA GLY A 193 -9.51 11.31 -7.69
C GLY A 193 -9.50 10.61 -9.06
N ALA A 194 -8.78 9.50 -9.20
CA ALA A 194 -8.60 8.75 -10.45
C ALA A 194 -9.53 7.52 -10.57
N LEU A 195 -10.30 7.17 -9.53
CA LEU A 195 -11.16 5.97 -9.50
C LEU A 195 -12.12 5.84 -10.71
N HIS A 196 -12.66 6.96 -11.18
CA HIS A 196 -13.55 6.99 -12.35
C HIS A 196 -12.85 6.61 -13.67
N ARG A 197 -11.51 6.72 -13.72
CA ARG A 197 -10.66 6.40 -14.89
C ARG A 197 -10.18 4.95 -14.91
N ILE A 198 -10.43 4.21 -13.83
CA ILE A 198 -10.07 2.80 -13.72
C ILE A 198 -11.16 1.93 -14.34
N ASP A 199 -10.82 0.94 -15.14
CA ASP A 199 -11.83 0.07 -15.79
C ASP A 199 -12.29 -1.04 -14.84
N VAL A 200 -11.35 -1.71 -14.18
CA VAL A 200 -11.62 -2.81 -13.24
C VAL A 200 -10.90 -2.58 -11.93
N VAL A 201 -11.67 -2.54 -10.85
CA VAL A 201 -11.15 -2.49 -9.47
C VAL A 201 -11.30 -3.88 -8.86
N GLU A 202 -10.20 -4.44 -8.37
CA GLU A 202 -10.19 -5.66 -7.57
C GLU A 202 -9.97 -5.31 -6.10
N GLY A 203 -10.59 -6.08 -5.20
CA GLY A 203 -10.29 -5.95 -3.78
C GLY A 203 -10.66 -7.20 -2.98
N THR A 204 -10.36 -7.15 -1.69
CA THR A 204 -10.67 -8.24 -0.76
C THR A 204 -11.62 -7.81 0.36
N LEU A 205 -12.41 -8.76 0.85
CA LEU A 205 -13.22 -8.63 2.06
C LEU A 205 -12.45 -9.06 3.32
N ALA A 206 -11.27 -9.68 3.17
CA ALA A 206 -10.55 -10.35 4.25
C ALA A 206 -9.50 -9.50 4.96
N LYS A 207 -9.45 -8.20 4.67
CA LYS A 207 -8.50 -7.26 5.26
C LYS A 207 -9.21 -6.17 6.04
N ALA A 208 -9.24 -4.94 5.55
CA ALA A 208 -9.87 -3.82 6.24
C ALA A 208 -11.36 -4.04 6.56
N PHE A 209 -12.06 -4.87 5.77
CA PHE A 209 -13.47 -5.24 6.02
C PHE A 209 -13.66 -6.42 6.99
N GLY A 210 -12.59 -7.11 7.39
CA GLY A 210 -12.60 -8.09 8.49
C GLY A 210 -13.42 -9.37 8.24
N CYS A 211 -13.72 -9.71 6.99
CA CYS A 211 -14.55 -10.85 6.61
C CYS A 211 -13.78 -11.86 5.75
N LEU A 212 -14.42 -12.50 4.77
CA LEU A 212 -13.81 -13.44 3.83
C LEU A 212 -14.38 -13.19 2.43
N GLY A 213 -13.52 -13.21 1.42
CA GLY A 213 -13.92 -13.05 0.02
C GLY A 213 -13.01 -12.11 -0.78
N GLY A 214 -13.26 -12.08 -2.08
CA GLY A 214 -12.69 -11.12 -3.02
C GLY A 214 -13.78 -10.61 -3.96
N TYR A 215 -13.49 -9.55 -4.71
CA TYR A 215 -14.43 -9.02 -5.67
C TYR A 215 -13.72 -8.30 -6.81
N ILE A 216 -14.42 -8.15 -7.93
CA ILE A 216 -14.12 -7.12 -8.92
C ILE A 216 -15.32 -6.18 -9.06
N ALA A 217 -15.08 -4.91 -9.35
CA ALA A 217 -16.09 -3.91 -9.67
C ALA A 217 -15.71 -3.20 -10.98
N ALA A 218 -16.64 -3.13 -11.93
CA ALA A 218 -16.41 -2.63 -13.29
C ALA A 218 -17.74 -2.22 -13.96
N SER A 219 -17.72 -1.99 -15.27
CA SER A 219 -18.96 -1.87 -16.06
C SER A 219 -19.80 -3.16 -15.98
N ALA A 220 -21.11 -3.03 -16.21
CA ALA A 220 -22.03 -4.17 -16.20
C ALA A 220 -21.58 -5.25 -17.19
N ASP A 221 -21.13 -4.86 -18.38
CA ASP A 221 -20.68 -5.79 -19.43
C ASP A 221 -19.43 -6.59 -19.01
N ILE A 222 -18.44 -5.94 -18.39
CA ILE A 222 -17.22 -6.64 -17.92
C ILE A 222 -17.61 -7.62 -16.81
N ILE A 223 -18.43 -7.19 -15.87
CA ILE A 223 -18.88 -8.05 -14.77
C ILE A 223 -19.68 -9.23 -15.31
N ASP A 224 -20.57 -9.02 -16.27
CA ASP A 224 -21.40 -10.07 -16.84
C ASP A 224 -20.58 -11.06 -17.68
N ALA A 225 -19.58 -10.58 -18.41
CA ALA A 225 -18.62 -11.40 -19.11
C ALA A 225 -17.82 -12.29 -18.14
N VAL A 226 -17.28 -11.72 -17.05
CA VAL A 226 -16.56 -12.53 -16.04
C VAL A 226 -17.51 -13.52 -15.37
N ARG A 227 -18.71 -13.10 -14.97
CA ARG A 227 -19.76 -13.96 -14.39
C ARG A 227 -20.08 -15.17 -15.26
N SER A 228 -20.07 -14.99 -16.58
CA SER A 228 -20.49 -16.00 -17.56
C SER A 228 -19.36 -16.91 -18.04
N TYR A 229 -18.10 -16.49 -17.93
CA TYR A 229 -16.95 -17.22 -18.49
C TYR A 229 -15.88 -17.62 -17.48
N ALA A 230 -15.89 -17.09 -16.25
CA ALA A 230 -14.84 -17.37 -15.27
C ALA A 230 -15.05 -18.72 -14.55
N PRO A 231 -14.22 -19.75 -14.80
CA PRO A 231 -14.40 -21.05 -14.17
C PRO A 231 -14.22 -20.99 -12.64
N GLY A 232 -13.33 -20.12 -12.15
CA GLY A 232 -13.11 -19.91 -10.72
C GLY A 232 -14.28 -19.26 -9.99
N PHE A 233 -15.24 -18.70 -10.74
CA PHE A 233 -16.53 -18.20 -10.23
C PHE A 233 -17.65 -19.24 -10.35
N ILE A 234 -17.76 -19.87 -11.52
CA ILE A 234 -18.92 -20.71 -11.88
C ILE A 234 -18.89 -22.05 -11.11
N PHE A 235 -17.73 -22.69 -11.02
CA PHE A 235 -17.59 -24.07 -10.55
C PHE A 235 -17.14 -24.16 -9.09
N THR A 236 -17.58 -23.20 -8.26
CA THR A 236 -17.29 -23.18 -6.83
C THR A 236 -18.54 -22.78 -6.03
N THR A 237 -18.58 -23.21 -4.77
CA THR A 237 -19.67 -22.87 -3.85
C THR A 237 -19.66 -21.37 -3.55
N ALA A 238 -20.85 -20.75 -3.53
CA ALA A 238 -20.98 -19.33 -3.19
C ALA A 238 -20.59 -19.04 -1.74
N LEU A 239 -20.23 -17.78 -1.44
CA LEU A 239 -19.89 -17.37 -0.08
C LEU A 239 -21.08 -17.57 0.88
N PRO A 240 -20.81 -17.98 2.14
CA PRO A 240 -21.81 -18.03 3.20
C PRO A 240 -22.63 -16.73 3.32
N PRO A 241 -23.98 -16.79 3.41
CA PRO A 241 -24.83 -15.61 3.53
C PRO A 241 -24.44 -14.70 4.70
N ALA A 242 -24.07 -15.28 5.85
CA ALA A 242 -23.64 -14.54 7.03
C ALA A 242 -22.35 -13.74 6.78
N VAL A 243 -21.38 -14.32 6.06
CA VAL A 243 -20.14 -13.62 5.67
C VAL A 243 -20.47 -12.45 4.75
N CYS A 244 -21.39 -12.63 3.79
CA CYS A 244 -21.83 -11.55 2.92
C CYS A 244 -22.46 -10.40 3.72
N ALA A 245 -23.38 -10.70 4.64
CA ALA A 245 -24.02 -9.71 5.49
C ALA A 245 -23.03 -8.95 6.39
N GLY A 246 -22.07 -9.66 7.00
CA GLY A 246 -21.00 -9.06 7.79
C GLY A 246 -20.15 -8.10 6.97
N ALA A 247 -19.72 -8.50 5.77
CA ALA A 247 -18.94 -7.66 4.87
C ALA A 247 -19.73 -6.41 4.42
N THR A 248 -21.00 -6.56 4.07
CA THR A 248 -21.91 -5.45 3.76
C THR A 248 -22.01 -4.46 4.92
N ALA A 249 -22.15 -4.94 6.15
CA ALA A 249 -22.18 -4.09 7.35
C ALA A 249 -20.85 -3.34 7.57
N ALA A 250 -19.70 -4.01 7.34
CA ALA A 250 -18.39 -3.39 7.42
C ALA A 250 -18.23 -2.25 6.39
N ILE A 251 -18.60 -2.51 5.14
CA ILE A 251 -18.53 -1.53 4.04
C ILE A 251 -19.40 -0.31 4.34
N ARG A 252 -20.68 -0.52 4.71
CA ARG A 252 -21.62 0.57 5.05
C ARG A 252 -21.12 1.43 6.20
N HIS A 253 -20.54 0.80 7.24
CA HIS A 253 -19.94 1.51 8.36
C HIS A 253 -18.73 2.35 7.91
N LEU A 254 -17.78 1.74 7.21
CA LEU A 254 -16.55 2.42 6.78
C LEU A 254 -16.78 3.50 5.71
N LYS A 255 -17.87 3.44 4.94
CA LYS A 255 -18.25 4.53 4.01
C LYS A 255 -18.57 5.83 4.73
N THR A 256 -19.02 5.75 5.98
CA THR A 256 -19.52 6.92 6.74
C THR A 256 -18.63 7.28 7.93
N SER A 257 -17.93 6.30 8.52
CA SER A 257 -17.02 6.53 9.64
C SER A 257 -15.60 6.82 9.15
N GLN A 258 -15.00 7.89 9.69
CA GLN A 258 -13.59 8.23 9.48
C GLN A 258 -12.70 7.83 10.65
N TRP A 259 -13.29 7.50 11.81
CA TRP A 259 -12.54 7.25 13.05
C TRP A 259 -11.49 6.15 12.88
N GLU A 260 -11.86 5.04 12.22
CA GLU A 260 -10.97 3.90 11.99
C GLU A 260 -9.78 4.32 11.14
N ARG A 261 -10.00 5.09 10.07
CA ARG A 261 -8.95 5.53 9.15
C ARG A 261 -8.02 6.54 9.81
N ASP A 262 -8.56 7.56 10.43
CA ASP A 262 -7.77 8.62 11.07
C ASP A 262 -6.89 8.04 12.19
N ARG A 263 -7.49 7.19 13.03
CA ARG A 263 -6.76 6.50 14.09
C ARG A 263 -5.72 5.54 13.51
N HIS A 264 -6.05 4.73 12.51
CA HIS A 264 -5.11 3.80 11.88
C HIS A 264 -3.87 4.51 11.30
N GLN A 265 -4.05 5.62 10.56
CA GLN A 265 -2.92 6.37 10.01
C GLN A 265 -2.06 6.98 11.12
N GLU A 266 -2.69 7.49 12.18
CA GLU A 266 -1.99 8.03 13.33
C GLU A 266 -1.19 6.95 14.08
N ARG A 267 -1.77 5.76 14.30
CA ARG A 267 -1.07 4.61 14.90
C ARG A 267 0.13 4.17 14.07
N ALA A 268 -0.02 4.07 12.75
CA ALA A 268 1.09 3.74 11.85
C ALA A 268 2.22 4.77 11.89
N ALA A 269 1.87 6.07 11.89
CA ALA A 269 2.85 7.14 12.03
C ALA A 269 3.57 7.11 13.38
N ARG A 270 2.83 6.84 14.47
CA ARG A 270 3.38 6.72 15.83
C ARG A 270 4.36 5.56 15.93
N VAL A 271 3.99 4.36 15.48
CA VAL A 271 4.88 3.18 15.48
C VAL A 271 6.16 3.48 14.70
N LYS A 272 6.06 4.02 13.48
CA LYS A 272 7.23 4.41 12.68
C LYS A 272 8.14 5.38 13.45
N ALA A 273 7.56 6.38 14.11
CA ALA A 273 8.32 7.38 14.86
C ALA A 273 9.03 6.77 16.08
N VAL A 274 8.33 5.93 16.85
CA VAL A 274 8.88 5.29 18.06
C VAL A 274 9.99 4.31 17.68
N LEU A 275 9.76 3.42 16.72
CA LEU A 275 10.76 2.45 16.29
C LEU A 275 12.00 3.13 15.69
N LYS A 276 11.83 4.21 14.92
CA LYS A 276 12.95 5.02 14.41
C LYS A 276 13.72 5.71 15.54
N ALA A 277 13.03 6.21 16.57
CA ALA A 277 13.67 6.82 17.73
C ALA A 277 14.47 5.80 18.57
N ALA A 278 14.03 4.54 18.60
CA ALA A 278 14.75 3.41 19.20
C ALA A 278 15.97 2.94 18.38
N GLY A 279 16.21 3.52 17.20
CA GLY A 279 17.36 3.16 16.34
C GLY A 279 17.16 1.91 15.49
N LEU A 280 15.94 1.38 15.40
CA LEU A 280 15.62 0.19 14.61
C LEU A 280 15.65 0.49 13.09
N PRO A 281 15.98 -0.51 12.25
CA PRO A 281 16.10 -0.35 10.80
C PRO A 281 14.73 -0.32 10.09
N VAL A 282 13.87 0.63 10.48
CA VAL A 282 12.57 0.86 9.85
C VAL A 282 12.76 1.37 8.42
N MET A 283 12.20 0.67 7.43
CA MET A 283 12.30 1.12 6.03
C MET A 283 11.34 2.29 5.77
N PRO A 284 11.67 3.19 4.84
CA PRO A 284 10.76 4.26 4.43
C PRO A 284 9.44 3.70 3.91
N SER A 285 8.33 4.24 4.41
CA SER A 285 6.98 3.94 3.93
C SER A 285 6.06 5.10 4.26
N GLU A 286 5.16 5.44 3.34
CA GLU A 286 4.14 6.49 3.53
C GLU A 286 2.75 5.91 3.89
N THR A 287 2.67 4.59 4.07
CA THR A 287 1.39 3.88 4.26
C THR A 287 1.23 3.34 5.68
N HIS A 288 0.26 2.47 5.91
CA HIS A 288 0.04 1.82 7.20
C HIS A 288 1.03 0.68 7.50
N ILE A 289 1.80 0.24 6.49
CA ILE A 289 2.77 -0.86 6.64
C ILE A 289 4.06 -0.31 7.25
N VAL A 290 4.56 -0.97 8.30
CA VAL A 290 5.81 -0.64 9.00
C VAL A 290 6.80 -1.80 8.83
N PRO A 291 7.58 -1.81 7.74
CA PRO A 291 8.59 -2.84 7.53
C PRO A 291 9.87 -2.53 8.34
N VAL A 292 10.38 -3.54 9.05
CA VAL A 292 11.66 -3.49 9.78
C VAL A 292 12.63 -4.47 9.12
N MET A 293 13.69 -3.95 8.51
CA MET A 293 14.65 -4.75 7.75
C MET A 293 15.43 -5.69 8.65
N VAL A 294 15.62 -6.93 8.21
CA VAL A 294 16.51 -7.92 8.83
C VAL A 294 17.62 -8.33 7.88
N GLY A 295 17.28 -8.70 6.63
CA GLY A 295 18.24 -9.00 5.57
C GLY A 295 18.78 -10.43 5.53
N ASP A 296 18.34 -11.30 6.45
CA ASP A 296 18.68 -12.71 6.51
C ASP A 296 17.47 -13.55 7.01
N PRO A 297 17.12 -14.68 6.36
CA PRO A 297 15.92 -15.45 6.70
C PRO A 297 15.98 -16.20 8.03
N GLU A 298 17.16 -16.66 8.46
CA GLU A 298 17.33 -17.39 9.71
C GLU A 298 17.20 -16.43 10.89
N THR A 299 17.94 -15.33 10.82
CA THR A 299 17.87 -14.20 11.77
C THR A 299 16.46 -13.62 11.87
N CYS A 300 15.76 -13.45 10.74
CA CYS A 300 14.40 -12.93 10.72
C CYS A 300 13.42 -13.87 11.44
N LYS A 301 13.59 -15.19 11.25
CA LYS A 301 12.80 -16.20 11.95
C LYS A 301 13.14 -16.21 13.45
N GLU A 302 14.42 -16.20 13.81
CA GLU A 302 14.85 -16.19 15.21
C GLU A 302 14.31 -14.96 15.96
N ALA A 303 14.41 -13.77 15.37
CA ALA A 303 13.84 -12.55 15.94
C ALA A 303 12.32 -12.69 16.17
N SER A 304 11.59 -13.26 15.20
CA SER A 304 10.15 -13.54 15.36
C SER A 304 9.86 -14.55 16.48
N ASP A 305 10.69 -15.58 16.64
CA ASP A 305 10.49 -16.61 17.66
C ASP A 305 10.77 -16.05 19.06
N LEU A 306 11.82 -15.24 19.22
CA LEU A 306 12.16 -14.54 20.47
C LEU A 306 11.05 -13.55 20.88
N LEU A 307 10.57 -12.72 19.94
CA LEU A 307 9.44 -11.82 20.17
C LEU A 307 8.22 -12.58 20.72
N LEU A 308 7.92 -13.75 20.16
CA LEU A 308 6.78 -14.55 20.60
C LEU A 308 7.02 -15.22 21.95
N ALA A 309 8.15 -15.90 22.10
CA ALA A 309 8.46 -16.73 23.27
C ALA A 309 8.71 -15.89 24.53
N GLU A 310 9.48 -14.80 24.39
CA GLU A 310 9.95 -14.00 25.51
C GLU A 310 9.00 -12.83 25.76
N HIS A 311 8.63 -12.10 24.70
CA HIS A 311 7.85 -10.86 24.83
C HIS A 311 6.35 -11.03 24.60
N GLY A 312 5.88 -12.19 24.12
CA GLY A 312 4.45 -12.41 23.83
C GLY A 312 3.94 -11.57 22.66
N ILE A 313 4.84 -11.20 21.75
CA ILE A 313 4.57 -10.39 20.57
C ILE A 313 4.58 -11.30 19.34
N TYR A 314 3.47 -11.31 18.62
CA TYR A 314 3.36 -12.05 17.38
C TYR A 314 3.52 -11.13 16.17
N VAL A 315 4.69 -11.20 15.53
CA VAL A 315 5.01 -10.57 14.25
C VAL A 315 5.60 -11.64 13.34
N ARG A 316 5.10 -11.78 12.12
CA ARG A 316 5.59 -12.82 11.20
C ARG A 316 6.84 -12.36 10.43
N PRO A 317 7.83 -13.26 10.26
CA PRO A 317 8.95 -13.02 9.38
C PRO A 317 8.48 -13.13 7.93
N ILE A 318 8.90 -12.17 7.11
CA ILE A 318 8.64 -12.17 5.66
C ILE A 318 9.93 -12.54 4.95
N ASN A 319 9.93 -13.73 4.36
CA ASN A 319 11.06 -14.33 3.65
C ASN A 319 10.69 -14.64 2.18
N TYR A 320 11.66 -15.11 1.39
CA TYR A 320 11.39 -15.67 0.06
C TYR A 320 10.33 -16.79 0.12
N PRO A 321 9.39 -16.89 -0.85
CA PRO A 321 9.28 -16.13 -2.10
C PRO A 321 8.50 -14.81 -1.99
N THR A 322 8.06 -14.39 -0.80
CA THR A 322 7.24 -13.19 -0.63
C THR A 322 8.03 -11.90 -0.87
N VAL A 323 9.30 -11.88 -0.44
CA VAL A 323 10.26 -10.81 -0.74
C VAL A 323 11.53 -11.40 -1.35
N PRO A 324 12.29 -10.62 -2.15
CA PRO A 324 13.60 -11.06 -2.66
C PRO A 324 14.55 -11.50 -1.54
N ARG A 325 15.40 -12.49 -1.82
CA ARG A 325 16.44 -12.94 -0.89
C ARG A 325 17.38 -11.79 -0.52
N GLY A 326 17.77 -11.71 0.74
CA GLY A 326 18.59 -10.62 1.27
C GLY A 326 17.79 -9.35 1.57
N THR A 327 16.46 -9.41 1.51
CA THR A 327 15.57 -8.30 1.87
C THR A 327 14.50 -8.74 2.88
N GLU A 328 14.80 -9.79 3.65
CA GLU A 328 13.95 -10.35 4.69
C GLU A 328 13.65 -9.29 5.75
N ARG A 329 12.42 -9.30 6.27
CA ARG A 329 11.94 -8.24 7.15
C ARG A 329 10.82 -8.70 8.06
N LEU A 330 10.64 -8.02 9.19
CA LEU A 330 9.41 -8.08 9.96
C LEU A 330 8.42 -7.08 9.40
N ARG A 331 7.20 -7.53 9.12
CA ARG A 331 6.13 -6.67 8.61
C ARG A 331 5.13 -6.38 9.71
N ILE A 332 5.23 -5.18 10.28
CA ILE A 332 4.36 -4.71 11.35
C ILE A 332 3.21 -3.92 10.73
N THR A 333 1.98 -4.21 11.16
CA THR A 333 0.74 -3.61 10.67
C THR A 333 -0.13 -3.20 11.85
N PRO A 334 0.11 -2.01 12.45
CA PRO A 334 -0.69 -1.53 13.56
C PRO A 334 -2.15 -1.35 13.13
N THR A 335 -3.04 -1.47 14.10
CA THR A 335 -4.49 -1.23 13.94
C THR A 335 -4.90 -0.04 14.82
N PRO A 336 -6.12 0.51 14.68
CA PRO A 336 -6.64 1.55 15.57
C PRO A 336 -6.56 1.24 17.07
N TYR A 337 -6.50 -0.06 17.41
CA TYR A 337 -6.57 -0.58 18.79
C TYR A 337 -5.20 -0.85 19.41
N HIS A 338 -4.10 -0.64 18.69
CA HIS A 338 -2.76 -0.67 19.27
C HIS A 338 -2.49 0.66 19.97
N ASP A 339 -2.81 0.73 21.27
CA ASP A 339 -2.62 1.93 22.08
C ASP A 339 -1.14 2.29 22.30
N ASP A 340 -0.87 3.43 22.94
CA ASP A 340 0.50 3.91 23.14
C ASP A 340 1.32 2.95 24.03
N GLY A 341 0.71 2.30 25.02
CA GLY A 341 1.40 1.34 25.88
C GLY A 341 1.84 0.10 25.10
N LEU A 342 0.98 -0.44 24.24
CA LEU A 342 1.36 -1.54 23.35
C LEU A 342 2.49 -1.14 22.39
N ILE A 343 2.45 0.07 21.83
CA ILE A 343 3.50 0.58 20.94
C ILE A 343 4.84 0.68 21.67
N ASP A 344 4.84 1.18 22.91
CA ASP A 344 6.07 1.31 23.70
C ASP A 344 6.64 -0.08 24.05
N VAL A 345 5.79 -1.04 24.45
CA VAL A 345 6.20 -2.45 24.69
C VAL A 345 6.78 -3.10 23.43
N LEU A 346 6.19 -2.83 22.25
CA LEU A 346 6.72 -3.32 20.98
C LEU A 346 8.13 -2.78 20.72
N ALA A 347 8.34 -1.49 20.95
CA ALA A 347 9.63 -0.85 20.71
C ALA A 347 10.71 -1.38 21.66
N GLU A 348 10.39 -1.54 22.94
CA GLU A 348 11.30 -2.13 23.94
C GLU A 348 11.67 -3.57 23.58
N ALA A 349 10.69 -4.40 23.23
CA ALA A 349 10.93 -5.79 22.83
C ALA A 349 11.77 -5.91 21.56
N LEU A 350 11.48 -5.09 20.54
CA LEU A 350 12.29 -5.06 19.33
C LEU A 350 13.72 -4.58 19.62
N ALA A 351 13.89 -3.58 20.49
CA ALA A 351 15.21 -3.09 20.87
C ALA A 351 16.02 -4.13 21.66
N ASP A 352 15.37 -4.95 22.48
CA ASP A 352 16.00 -6.06 23.20
C ASP A 352 16.48 -7.14 22.23
N VAL A 353 15.59 -7.59 21.33
CA VAL A 353 15.93 -8.58 20.30
C VAL A 353 17.02 -8.08 19.35
N TRP A 354 17.05 -6.78 19.01
CA TRP A 354 18.10 -6.14 18.20
C TRP A 354 19.37 -5.75 18.98
N GLY A 355 19.35 -5.86 20.30
CA GLY A 355 20.44 -5.44 21.17
C GLY A 355 21.57 -6.48 21.27
N PRO A 356 22.63 -6.17 22.03
CA PRO A 356 23.78 -7.06 22.24
C PRO A 356 23.43 -8.42 22.89
N SER A 357 22.23 -8.52 23.46
CA SER A 357 21.71 -9.73 24.11
C SER A 357 20.88 -10.62 23.17
N GLY A 358 20.54 -10.13 21.97
CA GLY A 358 19.68 -10.81 20.99
C GLY A 358 20.45 -11.33 19.77
N CYS A 359 19.89 -11.21 18.56
CA CYS A 359 20.52 -11.73 17.34
C CYS A 359 21.67 -10.82 16.86
N ASP A 360 22.74 -11.41 16.30
CA ASP A 360 23.82 -10.67 15.63
C ASP A 360 23.32 -10.09 14.28
N PHE A 361 22.72 -8.89 14.31
CA PHE A 361 22.27 -8.18 13.11
C PHE A 361 23.44 -7.51 12.38
N ASP A 362 24.27 -8.31 11.73
CA ASP A 362 25.40 -7.81 10.93
C ASP A 362 24.91 -7.43 9.51
N ILE A 363 24.13 -6.34 9.39
CA ILE A 363 23.59 -5.90 8.08
C ILE A 363 24.77 -5.60 7.13
N PRO A 364 24.98 -6.38 6.05
CA PRO A 364 26.14 -6.19 5.17
C PRO A 364 26.17 -4.78 4.56
N ARG A 365 27.38 -4.21 4.40
CA ARG A 365 27.59 -2.85 3.81
C ARG A 365 26.88 -2.65 2.46
N SER A 366 26.70 -3.71 1.66
CA SER A 366 25.94 -3.66 0.40
C SER A 366 24.46 -3.36 0.63
N GLN A 367 23.82 -4.01 1.60
CA GLN A 367 22.42 -3.78 1.98
C GLN A 367 22.25 -2.42 2.68
N GLN A 368 23.25 -1.97 3.46
CA GLN A 368 23.27 -0.61 4.03
C GLN A 368 23.26 0.46 2.91
N ASN A 369 24.04 0.26 1.85
CA ASN A 369 24.05 1.17 0.69
C ASN A 369 22.71 1.14 -0.07
N GLU A 370 22.03 -0.01 -0.11
CA GLU A 370 20.72 -0.15 -0.72
C GLU A 370 19.61 0.53 0.10
N LEU A 371 19.64 0.41 1.44
CA LEU A 371 18.77 1.16 2.36
C LEU A 371 18.97 2.68 2.19
N ILE A 372 20.22 3.12 2.07
CA ILE A 372 20.56 4.52 1.77
C ILE A 372 20.01 4.91 0.39
N ALA A 373 20.13 4.04 -0.62
CA ALA A 373 19.59 4.30 -1.96
C ALA A 373 18.05 4.35 -1.99
N ILE A 374 17.36 3.53 -1.20
CA ILE A 374 15.90 3.54 -1.03
C ILE A 374 15.47 4.84 -0.33
N GLN A 375 16.12 5.20 0.78
CA GLN A 375 15.88 6.48 1.48
C GLN A 375 16.13 7.70 0.56
N LEU A 376 17.21 7.71 -0.21
CA LEU A 376 17.52 8.79 -1.15
C LEU A 376 16.56 8.84 -2.34
N ARG A 377 16.01 7.71 -2.78
CA ARG A 377 14.95 7.65 -3.81
C ARG A 377 13.63 8.26 -3.29
N GLY A 378 13.23 7.93 -2.06
CA GLY A 378 12.07 8.54 -1.40
C GLY A 378 12.22 10.06 -1.26
N VAL A 379 13.38 10.53 -0.79
CA VAL A 379 13.68 11.97 -0.67
C VAL A 379 13.65 12.66 -2.04
N LYS A 380 14.19 12.04 -3.10
CA LYS A 380 14.10 12.58 -4.47
C LYS A 380 12.65 12.67 -4.98
N ARG A 381 11.78 11.71 -4.65
CA ARG A 381 10.36 11.70 -5.04
C ARG A 381 9.60 12.86 -4.40
N SER A 382 9.70 13.02 -3.07
CA SER A 382 9.10 14.16 -2.37
C SER A 382 9.68 15.51 -2.84
N PHE A 383 10.97 15.57 -3.18
CA PHE A 383 11.60 16.78 -3.72
C PHE A 383 11.09 17.12 -5.13
N ARG A 384 10.87 16.12 -6.00
CA ARG A 384 10.28 16.31 -7.34
C ARG A 384 8.84 16.79 -7.25
N GLU A 385 8.04 16.24 -6.34
CA GLU A 385 6.65 16.67 -6.11
C GLU A 385 6.55 18.12 -5.59
N VAL A 386 7.46 18.52 -4.69
CA VAL A 386 7.57 19.91 -4.21
C VAL A 386 8.01 20.86 -5.33
N LEU A 387 8.89 20.43 -6.24
CA LEU A 387 9.34 21.23 -7.38
C LEU A 387 8.28 21.36 -8.48
N VAL A 388 7.55 20.29 -8.80
CA VAL A 388 6.47 20.29 -9.79
C VAL A 388 5.32 21.21 -9.34
N ARG A 389 5.00 21.22 -8.04
CA ARG A 389 4.00 22.17 -7.48
C ARG A 389 4.48 23.63 -7.43
N ARG A 390 5.76 23.93 -7.62
CA ARG A 390 6.36 25.28 -7.41
C ARG A 390 6.82 25.99 -8.68
N ASN A 391 6.39 25.56 -9.87
CA ASN A 391 6.62 26.29 -11.13
C ASN A 391 5.72 27.54 -11.29
N VAL A 392 5.61 28.35 -10.24
CA VAL A 392 5.09 29.73 -10.29
C VAL A 392 6.28 30.68 -10.28
N ARG A 393 6.44 31.43 -11.37
CA ARG A 393 7.46 32.48 -11.54
C ARG A 393 7.43 33.45 -10.35
N LEU A 394 8.42 33.37 -9.46
CA LEU A 394 8.68 34.41 -8.46
C LEU A 394 9.91 35.21 -8.87
N GLY A 395 9.66 36.41 -9.40
CA GLY A 395 10.65 37.48 -9.49
C GLY A 395 10.88 38.06 -8.09
N LEU A 396 12.08 37.86 -7.55
CA LEU A 396 12.52 38.53 -6.32
C LEU A 396 13.95 39.06 -6.52
N GLY A 397 14.13 40.34 -6.17
CA GLY A 397 15.31 41.17 -6.37
C GLY A 397 16.47 40.91 -5.41
N CYS A 398 17.45 41.81 -5.47
CA CYS A 398 18.89 41.65 -5.19
C CYS A 398 19.39 41.27 -3.76
N GLU A 399 18.60 40.67 -2.86
CA GLU A 399 19.06 40.36 -1.49
C GLU A 399 19.38 38.87 -1.20
N ALA A 400 19.47 38.01 -2.22
CA ALA A 400 19.70 36.55 -2.04
C ALA A 400 21.06 36.02 -2.58
N LEU A 401 22.05 36.88 -2.81
CA LEU A 401 23.34 36.50 -3.41
C LEU A 401 24.20 35.52 -2.57
N PRO A 402 24.30 35.64 -1.22
CA PRO A 402 25.13 34.73 -0.41
C PRO A 402 24.57 33.30 -0.32
N LEU A 403 23.24 33.15 -0.32
CA LEU A 403 22.54 31.87 -0.22
C LEU A 403 22.53 31.10 -1.56
N ARG A 404 22.41 31.81 -2.69
CA ARG A 404 22.55 31.20 -4.03
C ARG A 404 23.93 30.56 -4.25
N HIS A 405 24.99 31.14 -3.69
CA HIS A 405 26.34 30.58 -3.77
C HIS A 405 26.48 29.29 -2.95
N ARG A 406 25.94 29.26 -1.72
CA ARG A 406 25.93 28.05 -0.87
C ARG A 406 25.07 26.93 -1.47
N PHE A 407 23.94 27.27 -2.09
CA PHE A 407 23.06 26.31 -2.76
C PHE A 407 23.68 25.70 -4.03
N ARG A 408 24.33 26.53 -4.87
CA ARG A 408 25.09 26.04 -6.04
C ARG A 408 26.31 25.20 -5.63
N ALA A 409 26.97 25.53 -4.52
CA ALA A 409 28.07 24.73 -3.98
C ALA A 409 27.59 23.35 -3.51
N ALA A 410 26.47 23.26 -2.79
CA ALA A 410 25.87 21.99 -2.35
C ALA A 410 25.43 21.12 -3.54
N GLN A 411 24.78 21.71 -4.56
CA GLN A 411 24.42 21.02 -5.80
C GLN A 411 25.64 20.50 -6.56
N LYS A 412 26.72 21.29 -6.64
CA LYS A 412 27.97 20.90 -7.32
C LYS A 412 28.71 19.81 -6.54
N SER A 413 28.68 19.85 -5.21
CA SER A 413 29.28 18.80 -4.35
C SER A 413 28.55 17.46 -4.42
N LEU A 414 27.22 17.48 -4.52
CA LEU A 414 26.37 16.29 -4.69
C LEU A 414 26.46 15.71 -6.11
N ARG A 415 26.47 16.55 -7.16
CA ARG A 415 26.66 16.09 -8.55
C ARG A 415 28.03 15.48 -8.81
N ASN A 416 29.08 16.00 -8.17
CA ASN A 416 30.45 15.57 -8.42
C ASN A 416 30.94 14.44 -7.48
N GLY A 417 30.06 13.90 -6.62
CA GLY A 417 30.41 12.81 -5.69
C GLY A 417 31.49 13.17 -4.65
N SER A 418 31.77 14.46 -4.44
CA SER A 418 32.88 14.92 -3.58
C SER A 418 32.67 14.60 -2.09
N ILE A 419 31.43 14.59 -1.61
CA ILE A 419 31.07 14.17 -0.24
C ILE A 419 31.34 12.67 -0.06
N LEU A 420 30.95 11.85 -1.05
CA LEU A 420 31.21 10.40 -1.06
C LEU A 420 32.71 10.07 -1.18
N LYS A 421 33.49 10.89 -1.91
CA LYS A 421 34.95 10.75 -2.01
C LYS A 421 35.68 11.16 -0.73
N ARG A 422 35.23 12.19 -0.03
CA ARG A 422 35.80 12.61 1.26
C ARG A 422 35.61 11.52 2.33
N TRP A 423 34.46 10.84 2.32
CA TRP A 423 34.17 9.73 3.23
C TRP A 423 34.93 8.43 2.93
N LYS A 424 35.40 8.23 1.69
CA LYS A 424 36.27 7.09 1.33
C LYS A 424 37.71 7.25 1.81
N ASN A 425 38.20 8.48 1.98
CA ASN A 425 39.61 8.77 2.24
C ASN A 425 39.98 8.95 3.71
N ASP A 426 39.01 9.22 4.60
CA ASP A 426 39.28 9.55 6.00
C ASP A 426 39.41 8.34 6.96
N GLY A 427 39.41 7.11 6.45
CA GLY A 427 39.89 5.90 7.18
C GLY A 427 39.15 5.49 8.47
N GLY A 428 38.20 6.28 8.98
CA GLY A 428 37.41 6.00 10.16
C GLY A 428 35.96 6.41 9.96
N ALA A 429 35.04 5.44 9.96
CA ALA A 429 33.61 5.73 9.94
C ALA A 429 33.16 6.21 11.33
N PRO A 430 32.28 7.22 11.44
CA PRO A 430 31.57 7.49 12.69
C PRO A 430 30.74 6.26 13.07
N ARG A 431 30.72 5.89 14.36
CA ARG A 431 29.80 4.88 14.88
C ARG A 431 28.36 5.26 14.52
N TRP A 432 27.51 4.26 14.21
CA TRP A 432 26.07 4.41 13.91
C TRP A 432 25.35 5.35 14.90
N SER A 433 25.79 5.42 16.15
CA SER A 433 25.27 6.33 17.18
C SER A 433 25.36 7.83 16.85
N THR A 434 26.12 8.24 15.83
CA THR A 434 26.31 9.66 15.47
C THR A 434 25.59 10.09 14.19
N TRP A 435 25.05 9.13 13.42
CA TRP A 435 24.39 9.36 12.14
C TRP A 435 22.97 9.96 12.23
N PRO A 436 22.11 9.55 13.20
CA PRO A 436 20.81 10.17 13.42
C PRO A 436 20.90 11.69 13.62
N THR A 437 21.96 12.14 14.31
CA THR A 437 22.23 13.56 14.56
C THR A 437 22.61 14.32 13.27
N GLN A 438 23.32 13.68 12.34
CA GLN A 438 23.73 14.30 11.08
C GLN A 438 22.56 14.41 10.08
N ILE A 439 21.68 13.41 10.01
CA ILE A 439 20.45 13.48 9.22
C ILE A 439 19.47 14.48 9.83
N ALA A 440 19.28 14.47 11.16
CA ALA A 440 18.44 15.45 11.84
C ALA A 440 18.90 16.88 11.58
N ASN A 441 20.21 17.13 11.49
CA ASN A 441 20.75 18.44 11.11
C ASN A 441 20.40 18.84 9.66
N ILE A 442 20.38 17.89 8.72
CA ILE A 442 19.98 18.13 7.32
C ILE A 442 18.47 18.38 7.23
N GLU A 443 17.65 17.58 7.92
CA GLU A 443 16.20 17.79 7.99
C GLU A 443 15.84 19.11 8.71
N THR A 444 16.61 19.51 9.72
CA THR A 444 16.43 20.78 10.43
C THR A 444 16.81 21.96 9.55
N LEU A 445 17.89 21.88 8.78
CA LEU A 445 18.24 22.88 7.77
C LEU A 445 17.12 23.06 6.73
N LEU A 446 16.46 21.96 6.32
CA LEU A 446 15.33 21.99 5.38
C LEU A 446 14.03 22.52 6.03
N LYS A 447 13.79 22.27 7.33
CA LYS A 447 12.63 22.80 8.09
C LYS A 447 12.78 24.29 8.46
N VAL A 448 14.01 24.78 8.62
CA VAL A 448 14.27 26.21 8.89
C VAL A 448 13.94 27.07 7.65
N GLU A 449 14.17 26.56 6.43
CA GLU A 449 13.75 27.23 5.18
C GLU A 449 12.22 27.32 5.03
N SER A 450 11.45 26.31 5.48
CA SER A 450 9.98 26.33 5.36
C SER A 450 9.32 27.33 6.31
N ARG A 451 9.92 27.61 7.47
CA ARG A 451 9.40 28.57 8.47
C ARG A 451 9.80 30.02 8.21
N LEU A 452 10.94 30.28 7.56
CA LEU A 452 11.41 31.65 7.30
C LEU A 452 10.62 32.39 6.20
N THR A 453 9.72 31.71 5.49
CA THR A 453 8.93 32.30 4.38
C THR A 453 7.51 32.74 4.81
N PHE A 454 7.13 32.59 6.08
CA PHE A 454 5.76 32.89 6.57
C PHE A 454 5.61 34.18 7.39
N VAL A 455 6.61 35.07 7.37
CA VAL A 455 6.55 36.33 8.14
C VAL A 455 6.48 37.54 7.18
N ARG A 456 5.30 38.20 7.22
CA ARG A 456 4.95 39.56 6.74
C ARG A 456 4.82 39.80 5.23
N VAL A 457 3.56 39.77 4.75
CA VAL A 457 2.93 40.92 4.07
C VAL A 457 1.45 40.97 4.47
N SER A 458 1.12 41.71 5.54
CA SER A 458 -0.23 42.25 5.72
C SER A 458 -0.12 43.72 6.11
N SER A 459 -1.07 44.52 5.62
CA SER A 459 -1.20 45.98 5.72
C SER A 459 -0.42 46.82 4.70
N ARG A 460 -1.08 47.13 3.57
CA ARG A 460 -1.21 48.51 3.06
C ARG A 460 -2.15 48.59 1.85
N ARG A 461 -3.08 49.55 1.92
CA ARG A 461 -4.01 50.10 0.89
C ARG A 461 -5.37 49.37 0.76
N GLY A 462 -6.52 50.04 0.77
CA GLY A 462 -6.74 51.49 0.75
C GLY A 462 -8.19 51.92 1.03
N ARG A 463 -8.29 53.12 1.61
CA ARG A 463 -9.46 54.02 1.56
C ARG A 463 -9.51 54.70 0.19
N ARG A 464 -10.72 54.78 -0.42
CA ARG A 464 -11.35 55.89 -1.19
C ARG A 464 -12.38 55.28 -2.16
N ARG A 465 -13.69 55.44 -1.90
CA ARG A 465 -14.62 56.58 -2.18
C ARG A 465 -15.34 56.45 -3.53
N SER A 466 -16.64 56.20 -3.43
CA SER A 466 -17.79 56.63 -4.26
C SER A 466 -17.53 57.44 -5.55
N ARG A 467 -18.11 56.98 -6.66
CA ARG A 467 -19.36 57.49 -7.24
C ARG A 467 -19.92 56.46 -8.23
#